data_AF-T0ZY50-F1
#
_entry.id   AF-T0ZY50-F1
#
_cell.length_a   1.000
_cell.length_b   1.000
_cell.length_c   1.000
_cell.angle_alpha   90.00
_cell.angle_beta   90.00
_cell.angle_gamma   90.00
#
_symmetry.space_group_name_H-M   'P 1'
#
loop_
_entity.id
_entity.type
_entity.pdbx_description
1 polymer ?
#
loop_
_entity_poly.entity_id
_entity_poly.type
_entity_poly.pdbx_seq_one_letter_code
_entity_poly.pdbx_strand_id
1 'polypeptide(L)'
;NGEWLRVRGIGRERFAGTLADYLTSIGYRVERTETVEPPLSLLTATLVKMSPSVPPAANRLAFRLLPTSGGAVASWEGPTEVPAEQRPRMDRLVREMETHLERSVFTESHATAKIVRPPNPHLPLAAGDRPPDPDRSGVGIFIIGTWVPRPAPMSTSAYRYMARAFQETLGDEGSERRHERLLTWRRENTVTRLEHPTRLDRARALGFRAKGGYLMVRVRVRRGGQRKRAIIAGRRPKHKGILRMTLAKSLQRIAEERAAKHYPNLEVLNSYWVGEDGKQKFFEIILVDPSHPEILADPQINWIAAPTRRAGPTAGSRARATPVAASAGRV
;
A
#
# COMPACT_ATOMS: atom_id res chain seq x y z
N ASN A 1 -11.17 12.41 22.58
CA ASN A 1 -10.07 13.40 22.72
C ASN A 1 -9.06 13.42 21.56
N GLY A 2 -9.36 12.80 20.41
CA GLY A 2 -8.51 12.88 19.21
C GLY A 2 -9.28 13.58 18.10
N GLU A 3 -8.55 14.25 17.21
CA GLU A 3 -9.08 14.77 15.96
C GLU A 3 -9.85 13.64 15.24
N TRP A 4 -11.13 13.86 14.93
CA TRP A 4 -11.95 12.86 14.23
C TRP A 4 -11.78 12.96 12.73
N LEU A 5 -11.86 14.17 12.14
CA LEU A 5 -11.66 14.37 10.70
C LEU A 5 -10.88 15.64 10.43
N ARG A 6 -9.96 15.60 9.47
CA ARG A 6 -9.23 16.77 9.01
C ARG A 6 -9.56 17.03 7.54
N VAL A 7 -10.00 18.24 7.23
CA VAL A 7 -10.33 18.65 5.86
C VAL A 7 -9.35 19.71 5.41
N ARG A 8 -8.78 19.52 4.21
CA ARG A 8 -7.98 20.53 3.51
C ARG A 8 -8.82 21.16 2.40
N GLY A 9 -8.63 22.45 2.14
CA GLY A 9 -9.28 23.18 1.05
C GLY A 9 -10.68 23.73 1.35
N ILE A 10 -11.25 23.43 2.53
CA ILE A 10 -12.53 23.99 3.00
C ILE A 10 -12.32 24.63 4.37
N GLY A 11 -12.83 25.86 4.53
CA GLY A 11 -12.80 26.57 5.81
C GLY A 11 -13.77 25.99 6.84
N ARG A 12 -13.47 26.21 8.13
CA ARG A 12 -14.23 25.72 9.30
C ARG A 12 -15.74 25.92 9.18
N GLU A 13 -16.19 27.11 8.83
CA GLU A 13 -17.61 27.46 8.80
C GLU A 13 -18.40 26.69 7.74
N ARG A 14 -17.79 26.48 6.58
CA ARG A 14 -18.38 25.68 5.51
C ARG A 14 -18.42 24.21 5.89
N PHE A 15 -17.33 23.68 6.43
CA PHE A 15 -17.27 22.30 6.89
C PHE A 15 -18.28 22.01 8.02
N ALA A 16 -18.45 22.96 8.95
CA ALA A 16 -19.50 22.89 9.97
C ALA A 16 -20.91 22.88 9.36
N GLY A 17 -21.14 23.63 8.27
CA GLY A 17 -22.41 23.66 7.55
C GLY A 17 -22.75 22.31 6.94
N THR A 18 -21.82 21.72 6.17
CA THR A 18 -22.02 20.40 5.55
C THR A 18 -22.33 19.31 6.58
N LEU A 19 -21.68 19.34 7.74
CA LEU A 19 -21.97 18.41 8.84
C LEU A 19 -23.36 18.65 9.45
N ALA A 20 -23.76 19.90 9.64
CA ALA A 20 -25.08 20.26 10.15
C ALA A 20 -26.21 19.81 9.19
N ASP A 21 -26.01 20.01 7.88
CA ASP A 21 -26.98 19.61 6.85
C ASP A 21 -27.20 18.10 6.83
N TYR A 22 -26.10 17.33 6.92
CA TYR A 22 -26.18 15.88 7.03
C TYR A 22 -26.94 15.43 8.29
N LEU A 23 -26.58 15.98 9.46
CA LEU A 23 -27.22 15.63 10.74
C LEU A 23 -28.71 15.97 10.73
N THR A 24 -29.08 17.08 10.10
CA THR A 24 -30.48 17.47 9.90
C THR A 24 -31.20 16.47 9.00
N SER A 25 -30.56 15.99 7.92
CA SER A 25 -31.14 15.00 7.00
C SER A 25 -31.45 13.66 7.65
N ILE A 26 -30.67 13.25 8.66
CA ILE A 26 -30.88 12.02 9.42
C ILE A 26 -31.79 12.21 10.66
N GLY A 27 -32.35 13.40 10.87
CA GLY A 27 -33.39 13.66 11.87
C GLY A 27 -32.92 14.30 13.19
N TYR A 28 -31.73 14.89 13.22
CA TYR A 28 -31.26 15.68 14.37
C TYR A 28 -31.66 17.14 14.25
N ARG A 29 -31.96 17.77 15.39
CA ARG A 29 -31.95 19.22 15.53
C ARG A 29 -30.53 19.66 15.88
N VAL A 30 -29.97 20.52 15.06
CA VAL A 30 -28.59 21.00 15.19
C VAL A 30 -28.59 22.42 15.73
N GLU A 31 -27.86 22.63 16.82
CA GLU A 31 -27.50 23.93 17.37
C GLU A 31 -26.03 24.20 17.07
N ARG A 32 -25.77 25.34 16.42
CA ARG A 32 -24.44 25.77 16.02
C ARG A 32 -24.10 27.08 16.71
N THR A 33 -22.96 27.09 17.41
CA THR A 33 -22.41 28.31 18.01
C THR A 33 -21.05 28.59 17.40
N GLU A 34 -20.88 29.81 16.90
CA GLU A 34 -19.62 30.29 16.35
C GLU A 34 -18.99 31.30 17.29
N THR A 35 -17.71 31.10 17.56
CA THR A 35 -16.89 32.03 18.33
C THR A 35 -15.80 32.57 17.41
N VAL A 36 -15.63 33.90 17.44
CA VAL A 36 -14.61 34.61 16.66
C VAL A 36 -13.25 34.51 17.35
N GLU A 37 -13.22 34.65 18.68
CA GLU A 37 -12.01 34.49 19.51
C GLU A 37 -12.33 33.68 20.79
N PRO A 38 -11.77 32.46 20.97
CA PRO A 38 -10.97 31.71 20.01
C PRO A 38 -11.81 31.29 18.80
N PRO A 39 -11.20 31.13 17.60
CA PRO A 39 -11.94 30.72 16.42
C PRO A 39 -12.38 29.27 16.57
N LEU A 40 -13.59 29.07 17.10
CA LEU A 40 -14.22 27.78 17.32
C LEU A 40 -15.64 27.71 16.75
N SER A 41 -16.01 26.57 16.16
CA SER A 41 -17.41 26.25 15.85
C SER A 41 -17.81 25.03 16.67
N LEU A 42 -18.77 25.20 17.57
CA LEU A 42 -19.37 24.13 18.36
C LEU A 42 -20.68 23.71 17.69
N LEU A 43 -20.81 22.41 17.44
CA LEU A 43 -22.01 21.81 16.86
C LEU A 43 -22.57 20.79 17.85
N THR A 44 -23.76 21.07 18.38
CA THR A 44 -24.51 20.13 19.22
C THR A 44 -25.74 19.66 18.45
N ALA A 45 -25.91 18.36 18.29
CA ALA A 45 -27.03 17.78 17.58
C ALA A 45 -27.83 16.88 18.52
N THR A 46 -29.13 17.12 18.63
CA THR A 46 -30.04 16.33 19.46
C THR A 46 -31.07 15.63 18.57
N LEU A 47 -31.22 14.32 18.71
CA LEU A 47 -32.12 13.52 17.90
C LEU A 47 -33.58 13.87 18.23
N VAL A 48 -34.36 14.30 17.23
CA VAL A 48 -35.78 14.68 17.43
C VAL A 48 -36.73 13.53 17.13
N LYS A 49 -36.37 12.68 16.17
CA LYS A 49 -37.19 11.53 15.75
C LYS A 49 -36.34 10.26 15.82
N MET A 50 -36.78 9.29 16.61
CA MET A 50 -36.10 8.00 16.70
C MET A 50 -36.10 7.30 15.33
N SER A 51 -34.90 7.02 14.82
CA SER A 51 -34.67 6.26 13.60
C SER A 51 -34.01 4.93 13.96
N PRO A 52 -34.44 3.79 13.39
CA PRO A 52 -33.79 2.50 13.62
C PRO A 52 -32.30 2.47 13.26
N SER A 53 -31.86 3.38 12.39
CA SER A 53 -30.47 3.51 11.93
C SER A 53 -29.55 4.19 12.94
N VAL A 54 -30.11 4.92 13.90
CA VAL A 54 -29.34 5.67 14.90
C VAL A 54 -29.32 4.88 16.22
N PRO A 55 -28.15 4.58 16.80
CA PRO A 55 -28.08 3.90 18.09
C PRO A 55 -28.64 4.81 19.20
N PRO A 56 -29.35 4.27 20.21
CA PRO A 56 -29.87 5.05 21.34
C PRO A 56 -28.80 5.87 22.08
N ALA A 57 -27.56 5.40 22.13
CA ALA A 57 -26.43 6.14 22.71
C ALA A 57 -26.09 7.43 21.94
N ALA A 58 -26.52 7.57 20.68
CA ALA A 58 -26.31 8.76 19.84
C ALA A 58 -27.44 9.79 19.96
N ASN A 59 -28.25 9.78 21.03
CA ASN A 59 -29.31 10.78 21.20
C ASN A 59 -28.80 12.23 21.16
N ARG A 60 -27.56 12.45 21.60
CA ARG A 60 -26.87 13.74 21.52
C ARG A 60 -25.47 13.54 20.96
N LEU A 61 -25.16 14.23 19.87
CA LEU A 61 -23.84 14.28 19.27
C LEU A 61 -23.24 15.67 19.48
N ALA A 62 -21.94 15.73 19.79
CA ALA A 62 -21.24 17.00 19.98
C ALA A 62 -19.91 17.01 19.23
N PHE A 63 -19.67 18.08 18.49
CA PHE A 63 -18.47 18.28 17.68
C PHE A 63 -17.86 19.64 17.94
N ARG A 64 -16.53 19.66 17.96
CA ARG A 64 -15.71 20.86 18.05
C ARG A 64 -14.90 21.03 16.78
N LEU A 65 -15.10 22.11 16.05
CA LEU A 65 -14.38 22.40 14.80
C LEU A 65 -13.42 23.58 14.97
N LEU A 66 -12.16 23.34 14.62
CA LEU A 66 -11.06 24.29 14.73
C LEU A 66 -10.49 24.61 13.32
N PRO A 67 -10.12 25.87 13.04
CA PRO A 67 -9.46 26.21 11.80
C PRO A 67 -8.02 25.69 11.78
N THR A 68 -7.49 25.43 10.59
CA THR A 68 -6.08 25.12 10.35
C THR A 68 -5.55 25.96 9.20
N SER A 69 -4.22 26.01 9.00
CA SER A 69 -3.56 26.84 7.98
C SER A 69 -4.01 26.61 6.53
N GLY A 70 -4.77 25.55 6.25
CA GLY A 70 -5.31 25.25 4.92
C GLY A 70 -6.67 24.54 4.95
N GLY A 71 -7.43 24.67 6.04
CA GLY A 71 -8.75 24.03 6.16
C GLY A 71 -9.28 23.97 7.58
N ALA A 72 -9.80 22.83 8.02
CA ALA A 72 -10.40 22.66 9.34
C ALA A 72 -10.22 21.24 9.90
N VAL A 73 -10.29 21.13 11.23
CA VAL A 73 -10.30 19.86 11.96
C VAL A 73 -11.59 19.77 12.76
N ALA A 74 -12.31 18.66 12.65
CA ALA A 74 -13.43 18.30 13.51
C ALA A 74 -12.97 17.30 14.57
N SER A 75 -13.29 17.59 15.82
CA SER A 75 -13.07 16.72 16.97
C SER A 75 -14.42 16.25 17.51
N TRP A 76 -14.50 14.96 17.85
CA TRP A 76 -15.68 14.35 18.47
C TRP A 76 -15.64 14.58 19.98
N GLU A 77 -16.64 15.27 20.52
CA GLU A 77 -16.75 15.60 21.95
C GLU A 77 -17.68 14.63 22.69
N GLY A 78 -18.69 14.06 22.02
CA GLY A 78 -19.60 13.11 22.66
C GLY A 78 -20.59 12.46 21.71
N PRO A 79 -21.11 11.27 22.05
CA PRO A 79 -20.92 10.52 23.30
C PRO A 79 -19.52 9.93 23.46
N THR A 80 -19.00 9.95 24.69
CA THR A 80 -17.69 9.40 25.08
C THR A 80 -17.75 7.94 25.52
N GLU A 81 -18.92 7.50 25.98
CA GLU A 81 -19.19 6.13 26.45
C GLU A 81 -20.35 5.54 25.64
N VAL A 82 -20.12 4.36 25.06
CA VAL A 82 -21.13 3.66 24.24
C VAL A 82 -21.21 2.21 24.73
N PRO A 83 -22.40 1.73 25.16
CA PRO A 83 -22.59 0.34 25.57
C PRO A 83 -22.13 -0.64 24.49
N ALA A 84 -21.50 -1.75 24.90
CA ALA A 84 -20.90 -2.73 23.98
C ALA A 84 -21.87 -3.22 22.88
N GLU A 85 -23.14 -3.41 23.25
CA GLU A 85 -24.22 -3.85 22.35
C GLU A 85 -24.53 -2.86 21.22
N GLN A 86 -24.26 -1.57 21.44
CA GLN A 86 -24.58 -0.49 20.51
C GLN A 86 -23.38 -0.08 19.63
N ARG A 87 -22.17 -0.61 19.91
CA ARG A 87 -20.93 -0.26 19.19
C ARG A 87 -21.00 -0.52 17.67
N PRO A 88 -21.52 -1.67 17.18
CA PRO A 88 -21.59 -1.91 15.72
C PRO A 88 -22.52 -0.94 14.99
N ARG A 89 -23.60 -0.50 15.66
CA ARG A 89 -24.53 0.51 15.12
C ARG A 89 -23.90 1.89 15.11
N MET A 90 -23.13 2.23 16.13
CA MET A 90 -22.36 3.48 16.18
C MET A 90 -21.29 3.53 15.09
N ASP A 91 -20.52 2.46 14.90
CA ASP A 91 -19.51 2.38 13.84
C ASP A 91 -20.14 2.54 12.44
N ARG A 92 -21.35 2.01 12.25
CA ARG A 92 -22.09 2.19 10.99
C ARG A 92 -22.49 3.65 10.79
N LEU A 93 -23.06 4.31 11.80
CA LEU A 93 -23.43 5.72 11.74
C LEU A 93 -22.21 6.60 11.39
N VAL A 94 -21.07 6.36 12.04
CA VAL A 94 -19.83 7.10 11.81
C VAL A 94 -19.34 6.92 10.37
N ARG A 95 -19.37 5.69 9.84
CA ARG A 95 -19.00 5.43 8.43
C ARG A 95 -19.94 6.12 7.44
N GLU A 96 -21.23 6.15 7.73
CA GLU A 96 -22.22 6.83 6.90
C GLU A 96 -22.00 8.35 6.91
N MET A 97 -21.72 8.93 8.08
CA MET A 97 -21.31 10.33 8.23
C MET A 97 -20.05 10.65 7.42
N GLU A 98 -18.98 9.87 7.58
CA GLU A 98 -17.72 10.05 6.85
C GLU A 98 -17.92 9.99 5.34
N THR A 99 -18.67 8.99 4.87
CA THR A 99 -18.93 8.79 3.44
C THR A 99 -19.73 9.96 2.86
N HIS A 100 -20.70 10.49 3.60
CA HIS A 100 -21.47 11.63 3.15
C HIS A 100 -20.61 12.89 3.09
N LEU A 101 -19.86 13.19 4.16
CA LEU A 101 -18.96 14.34 4.19
C LEU A 101 -17.93 14.29 3.05
N GLU A 102 -17.33 13.13 2.78
CA GLU A 102 -16.40 12.97 1.66
C GLU A 102 -17.03 13.30 0.31
N ARG A 103 -18.26 12.85 0.07
CA ARG A 103 -18.99 13.13 -1.17
C ARG A 103 -19.33 14.61 -1.28
N SER A 104 -19.85 15.22 -0.23
CA SER A 104 -20.26 16.63 -0.23
C SER A 104 -19.04 17.56 -0.40
N VAL A 105 -17.96 17.28 0.33
CA VAL A 105 -16.68 18.00 0.19
C VAL A 105 -16.10 17.88 -1.22
N PHE A 106 -16.20 16.71 -1.85
CA PHE A 106 -15.71 16.50 -3.21
C PHE A 106 -16.53 17.28 -4.26
N THR A 107 -17.86 17.30 -4.11
CA THR A 107 -18.77 17.99 -5.04
C THR A 107 -18.65 19.51 -4.96
N GLU A 108 -18.52 20.07 -3.76
CA GLU A 108 -18.52 21.52 -3.57
C GLU A 108 -17.17 22.21 -3.89
N SER A 109 -16.06 21.47 -3.87
CA SER A 109 -14.71 22.10 -3.86
C SER A 109 -13.97 22.05 -5.19
N HIS A 110 -14.64 21.69 -6.30
CA HIS A 110 -14.01 21.52 -7.62
C HIS A 110 -12.64 20.81 -7.54
N ALA A 111 -12.60 19.64 -6.88
CA ALA A 111 -11.47 18.71 -6.81
C ALA A 111 -10.22 19.06 -5.96
N THR A 112 -10.17 20.20 -5.24
CA THR A 112 -9.00 20.54 -4.39
C THR A 112 -9.10 20.08 -2.94
N ALA A 113 -10.32 19.90 -2.41
CA ALA A 113 -10.50 19.52 -1.02
C ALA A 113 -10.32 18.01 -0.78
N LYS A 114 -9.72 17.67 0.36
CA LYS A 114 -9.47 16.27 0.76
C LYS A 114 -9.78 16.10 2.24
N ILE A 115 -10.53 15.05 2.56
CA ILE A 115 -10.72 14.58 3.93
C ILE A 115 -9.61 13.58 4.25
N VAL A 116 -8.83 13.85 5.29
CA VAL A 116 -7.85 12.94 5.86
C VAL A 116 -8.52 12.26 7.05
N ARG A 117 -8.66 10.94 6.94
CA ARG A 117 -9.19 10.10 8.02
C ARG A 117 -8.09 9.83 9.05
N PRO A 118 -8.43 9.71 10.33
CA PRO A 118 -7.50 9.22 11.33
C PRO A 118 -7.09 7.78 10.98
N PRO A 119 -5.89 7.34 11.39
CA PRO A 119 -5.38 5.99 11.08
C PRO A 119 -6.25 4.86 11.66
N ASN A 120 -7.22 5.17 12.53
CA ASN A 120 -8.22 4.26 13.03
C ASN A 120 -9.63 4.82 12.73
N PRO A 121 -10.47 4.14 11.93
CA PRO A 121 -11.82 4.61 11.55
C PRO A 121 -12.88 4.45 12.65
N HIS A 122 -12.47 4.04 13.86
CA HIS A 122 -13.34 3.92 15.02
C HIS A 122 -13.26 5.18 15.89
N LEU A 123 -14.38 5.55 16.52
CA LEU A 123 -14.44 6.71 17.42
C LEU A 123 -13.34 6.67 18.49
N PRO A 124 -12.79 7.82 18.91
CA PRO A 124 -11.77 7.89 19.95
C PRO A 124 -12.40 7.67 21.33
N LEU A 125 -12.74 6.41 21.64
CA LEU A 125 -13.22 5.96 22.96
C LEU A 125 -12.10 6.09 24.01
N ALA A 126 -12.47 6.36 25.27
CA ALA A 126 -11.53 6.45 26.38
C ALA A 126 -10.74 5.14 26.57
N ALA A 127 -9.50 5.27 27.04
CA ALA A 127 -8.47 4.22 27.03
C ALA A 127 -8.82 2.90 27.76
N GLY A 128 -9.87 2.88 28.59
CA GLY A 128 -10.32 1.69 29.33
C GLY A 128 -11.22 0.73 28.56
N ASP A 129 -11.78 1.16 27.42
CA ASP A 129 -12.84 0.43 26.71
C ASP A 129 -12.46 -0.05 25.31
N ARG A 130 -11.15 0.06 25.01
CA ARG A 130 -10.53 -0.38 23.76
C ARG A 130 -10.84 -1.87 23.55
N PRO A 131 -11.62 -2.28 22.52
CA PRO A 131 -11.61 -3.67 22.14
C PRO A 131 -10.16 -4.03 21.80
N PRO A 132 -9.66 -5.18 22.28
CA PRO A 132 -8.28 -5.55 22.05
C PRO A 132 -7.97 -5.46 20.55
N ASP A 133 -7.01 -4.62 20.18
CA ASP A 133 -6.63 -4.38 18.78
C ASP A 133 -6.35 -5.76 18.13
N PRO A 134 -7.04 -6.12 17.03
CA PRO A 134 -6.99 -7.49 16.49
C PRO A 134 -5.56 -7.93 16.12
N ASP A 135 -4.64 -6.97 15.94
CA ASP A 135 -3.22 -7.22 15.68
C ASP A 135 -2.33 -7.10 16.93
N ARG A 136 -2.85 -6.69 18.10
CA ARG A 136 -2.08 -6.48 19.34
C ARG A 136 -2.53 -7.27 20.57
N SER A 137 -3.60 -8.04 20.50
CA SER A 137 -4.03 -8.91 21.60
C SER A 137 -4.28 -10.34 21.14
N GLY A 138 -3.54 -11.27 21.72
CA GLY A 138 -3.77 -12.70 21.51
C GLY A 138 -5.06 -13.17 22.18
N VAL A 139 -6.19 -13.12 21.47
CA VAL A 139 -7.46 -13.70 21.93
C VAL A 139 -7.69 -15.05 21.24
N GLY A 140 -7.74 -16.11 22.06
CA GLY A 140 -8.02 -17.51 21.72
C GLY A 140 -9.35 -17.77 21.03
N ILE A 141 -9.45 -18.93 20.39
CA ILE A 141 -10.70 -19.43 19.79
C ILE A 141 -11.31 -20.44 20.76
N PHE A 142 -12.60 -20.26 21.09
CA PHE A 142 -13.36 -21.24 21.87
C PHE A 142 -13.85 -22.35 20.92
N ILE A 143 -13.31 -23.55 21.06
CA ILE A 143 -13.78 -24.75 20.36
C ILE A 143 -14.17 -25.76 21.43
N ILE A 144 -15.46 -26.15 21.43
CA ILE A 144 -16.02 -27.27 22.19
C ILE A 144 -15.50 -27.31 23.65
N GLY A 145 -15.89 -26.33 24.46
CA GLY A 145 -15.66 -26.36 25.91
C GLY A 145 -14.21 -26.20 26.40
N THR A 146 -13.23 -26.05 25.51
CA THR A 146 -11.82 -25.80 25.89
C THR A 146 -11.31 -24.48 25.34
N TRP A 147 -10.63 -23.71 26.20
CA TRP A 147 -9.97 -22.47 25.82
C TRP A 147 -8.64 -22.80 25.13
N VAL A 148 -8.56 -22.60 23.82
CA VAL A 148 -7.32 -22.77 23.06
C VAL A 148 -6.69 -21.38 22.86
N PRO A 149 -5.51 -21.07 23.44
CA PRO A 149 -4.83 -19.83 23.16
C PRO A 149 -4.56 -19.72 21.66
N ARG A 150 -4.98 -18.61 21.05
CA ARG A 150 -4.62 -18.30 19.67
C ARG A 150 -3.09 -18.15 19.68
N PRO A 151 -2.36 -18.76 18.73
CA PRO A 151 -0.91 -18.59 18.69
C PRO A 151 -0.62 -17.09 18.74
N ALA A 152 0.25 -16.67 19.67
CA ALA A 152 0.68 -15.28 19.83
C ALA A 152 0.89 -14.64 18.45
N PRO A 153 0.59 -13.34 18.23
CA PRO A 153 0.86 -12.71 16.94
C PRO A 153 2.30 -13.04 16.60
N MET A 154 2.48 -13.89 15.57
CA MET A 154 3.79 -14.46 15.27
C MET A 154 4.77 -13.31 15.24
N SER A 155 5.83 -13.39 16.06
CA SER A 155 6.89 -12.40 16.11
C SER A 155 7.16 -11.93 14.69
N THR A 156 6.93 -10.65 14.40
CA THR A 156 6.97 -10.17 13.00
C THR A 156 8.36 -10.48 12.47
N SER A 157 8.44 -11.41 11.53
CA SER A 157 9.72 -11.75 10.90
C SER A 157 10.36 -10.48 10.38
N ALA A 158 11.68 -10.34 10.56
CA ALA A 158 12.43 -9.20 10.05
C ALA A 158 12.15 -8.94 8.56
N TYR A 159 11.90 -9.99 7.77
CA TYR A 159 11.51 -9.86 6.36
C TYR A 159 10.14 -9.21 6.15
N ARG A 160 9.16 -9.50 7.02
CA ARG A 160 7.84 -8.86 6.97
C ARG A 160 7.94 -7.38 7.34
N TYR A 161 8.80 -7.03 8.30
CA TYR A 161 9.11 -5.64 8.61
C TYR A 161 9.78 -4.92 7.43
N MET A 162 10.78 -5.53 6.80
CA MET A 162 11.44 -4.98 5.60
C MET A 162 10.46 -4.74 4.45
N ALA A 163 9.54 -5.69 4.21
CA ALA A 163 8.51 -5.55 3.18
C ALA A 163 7.59 -4.36 3.47
N ARG A 164 7.19 -4.18 4.73
CA ARG A 164 6.38 -3.02 5.18
C ARG A 164 7.15 -1.71 5.04
N ALA A 165 8.40 -1.66 5.52
CA ALA A 165 9.25 -0.48 5.43
C ALA A 165 9.47 -0.06 3.95
N PHE A 166 9.62 -1.02 3.03
CA PHE A 166 9.70 -0.71 1.61
C PHE A 166 8.40 -0.07 1.09
N GLN A 167 7.23 -0.56 1.52
CA GLN A 167 5.96 0.04 1.14
C GLN A 167 5.80 1.46 1.70
N GLU A 168 6.26 1.72 2.92
CA GLU A 168 6.31 3.05 3.52
C GLU A 168 7.23 3.99 2.73
N THR A 169 8.34 3.49 2.16
CA THR A 169 9.17 4.28 1.22
C THR A 169 8.47 4.64 -0.09
N LEU A 170 7.32 4.06 -0.40
CA LEU A 170 6.49 4.47 -1.54
C LEU A 170 5.58 5.66 -1.19
N GLY A 171 5.25 5.87 0.08
CA GLY A 171 4.49 7.01 0.56
C GLY A 171 5.27 8.33 0.62
N ASP A 172 4.66 9.35 1.23
CA ASP A 172 5.21 10.70 1.33
C ASP A 172 6.38 10.77 2.32
N GLU A 173 6.26 10.13 3.48
CA GLU A 173 7.27 10.17 4.55
C GLU A 173 8.59 9.46 4.19
N GLY A 174 8.54 8.36 3.45
CA GLY A 174 9.75 7.63 3.02
C GLY A 174 10.30 8.08 1.66
N SER A 175 9.82 9.23 1.15
CA SER A 175 10.20 9.76 -0.16
C SER A 175 11.66 10.20 -0.24
N GLU A 176 12.24 10.67 0.87
CA GLU A 176 13.62 11.17 0.96
C GLU A 176 14.65 10.05 0.67
N ARG A 177 14.58 8.94 1.41
CA ARG A 177 15.46 7.77 1.18
C ARG A 177 15.34 7.19 -0.22
N ARG A 178 14.16 7.28 -0.83
CA ARG A 178 13.94 6.88 -2.23
C ARG A 178 14.59 7.89 -3.18
N HIS A 179 14.45 9.18 -2.90
CA HIS A 179 15.03 10.25 -3.70
C HIS A 179 16.56 10.17 -3.73
N GLU A 180 17.21 10.03 -2.58
CA GLU A 180 18.67 9.86 -2.46
C GLU A 180 19.17 8.66 -3.28
N ARG A 181 18.51 7.50 -3.14
CA ARG A 181 18.83 6.30 -3.93
C ARG A 181 18.72 6.56 -5.43
N LEU A 182 17.63 7.19 -5.88
CA LEU A 182 17.43 7.50 -7.29
C LEU A 182 18.49 8.48 -7.84
N LEU A 183 18.95 9.45 -7.04
CA LEU A 183 20.05 10.34 -7.43
C LEU A 183 21.33 9.56 -7.72
N THR A 184 21.68 8.61 -6.85
CA THR A 184 22.83 7.72 -7.04
C THR A 184 22.65 6.85 -8.28
N TRP A 185 21.51 6.20 -8.45
CA TRP A 185 21.26 5.26 -9.55
C TRP A 185 21.19 5.93 -10.93
N ARG A 186 20.93 7.24 -10.99
CA ARG A 186 21.02 8.01 -12.25
C ARG A 186 22.44 8.11 -12.77
N ARG A 187 23.43 8.16 -11.87
CA ARG A 187 24.86 8.25 -12.18
C ARG A 187 25.48 6.88 -12.49
N GLU A 188 24.88 5.81 -11.97
CA GLU A 188 25.29 4.43 -12.24
C GLU A 188 25.15 4.03 -13.72
N ASN A 189 25.87 2.96 -14.09
CA ASN A 189 25.80 2.34 -15.40
C ASN A 189 24.43 1.69 -15.67
N THR A 190 24.22 1.24 -16.91
CA THR A 190 22.96 0.58 -17.27
C THR A 190 22.76 -0.75 -16.55
N VAL A 191 23.85 -1.47 -16.33
CA VAL A 191 23.93 -2.73 -15.61
C VAL A 191 24.99 -2.50 -14.52
N THR A 192 24.59 -2.60 -13.26
CA THR A 192 25.46 -2.34 -12.11
C THR A 192 25.40 -3.53 -11.17
N ARG A 193 26.55 -4.11 -10.84
CA ARG A 193 26.66 -5.18 -9.83
C ARG A 193 26.38 -4.61 -8.45
N LEU A 194 25.61 -5.35 -7.66
CA LEU A 194 25.35 -5.05 -6.24
C LEU A 194 25.97 -6.12 -5.35
N GLU A 195 26.48 -5.69 -4.20
CA GLU A 195 26.95 -6.60 -3.14
C GLU A 195 25.77 -7.20 -2.38
N HIS A 196 24.77 -6.37 -2.09
CA HIS A 196 23.57 -6.77 -1.35
C HIS A 196 22.30 -6.33 -2.08
N PRO A 197 21.21 -7.12 -2.01
CA PRO A 197 19.93 -6.73 -2.58
C PRO A 197 19.35 -5.54 -1.81
N THR A 198 18.76 -4.57 -2.53
CA THR A 198 18.07 -3.45 -1.87
C THR A 198 16.84 -3.94 -1.09
N ARG A 199 16.23 -5.02 -1.58
CA ARG A 199 15.07 -5.67 -0.96
C ARG A 199 15.38 -7.13 -0.65
N LEU A 200 15.97 -7.35 0.52
CA LEU A 200 16.34 -8.69 0.96
C LEU A 200 15.11 -9.61 1.14
N ASP A 201 13.99 -9.07 1.62
CA ASP A 201 12.70 -9.74 1.74
C ASP A 201 12.27 -10.36 0.40
N ARG A 202 12.24 -9.53 -0.65
CA ARG A 202 11.77 -9.93 -1.97
C ARG A 202 12.76 -10.84 -2.66
N ALA A 203 14.06 -10.57 -2.53
CA ALA A 203 15.11 -11.42 -3.08
C ALA A 203 15.02 -12.84 -2.51
N ARG A 204 14.91 -12.98 -1.17
CA ARG A 204 14.80 -14.28 -0.49
C ARG A 204 13.55 -15.04 -0.92
N ALA A 205 12.42 -14.36 -1.06
CA ALA A 205 11.18 -14.97 -1.54
C ALA A 205 11.28 -15.48 -3.00
N LEU A 206 12.15 -14.89 -3.82
CA LEU A 206 12.36 -15.27 -5.22
C LEU A 206 13.51 -16.28 -5.41
N GLY A 207 14.13 -16.75 -4.32
CA GLY A 207 15.16 -17.80 -4.35
C GLY A 207 16.60 -17.31 -4.18
N PHE A 208 16.83 -16.04 -3.84
CA PHE A 208 18.17 -15.56 -3.47
C PHE A 208 18.66 -16.22 -2.18
N ARG A 209 19.93 -16.64 -2.17
CA ARG A 209 20.65 -17.11 -1.00
C ARG A 209 21.99 -16.39 -0.93
N ALA A 210 22.46 -16.09 0.29
CA ALA A 210 23.76 -15.49 0.51
C ALA A 210 24.82 -16.60 0.56
N LYS A 211 25.20 -17.11 -0.60
CA LYS A 211 26.22 -18.15 -0.80
C LYS A 211 26.94 -17.93 -2.13
N GLY A 212 28.04 -18.65 -2.37
CA GLY A 212 28.80 -18.58 -3.61
C GLY A 212 27.95 -18.94 -4.84
N GLY A 213 28.23 -18.27 -5.95
CA GLY A 213 27.50 -18.46 -7.22
C GLY A 213 26.22 -17.64 -7.37
N TYR A 214 25.79 -16.85 -6.38
CA TYR A 214 24.72 -15.85 -6.57
C TYR A 214 25.30 -14.47 -6.88
N LEU A 215 24.71 -13.79 -7.86
CA LEU A 215 25.06 -12.42 -8.22
C LEU A 215 23.81 -11.55 -8.26
N MET A 216 23.87 -10.40 -7.60
CA MET A 216 22.83 -9.38 -7.70
C MET A 216 23.25 -8.27 -8.67
N VAL A 217 22.33 -7.92 -9.58
CA VAL A 217 22.56 -6.88 -10.58
C VAL A 217 21.36 -5.95 -10.63
N ARG A 218 21.62 -4.63 -10.62
CA ARG A 218 20.61 -3.62 -10.92
C ARG A 218 20.68 -3.24 -12.38
N VAL A 219 19.54 -3.21 -13.05
CA VAL A 219 19.42 -2.80 -14.45
C VAL A 219 18.41 -1.67 -14.59
N ARG A 220 18.84 -0.59 -15.26
CA ARG A 220 17.96 0.53 -15.62
C ARG A 220 17.39 0.35 -17.03
N VAL A 221 16.08 0.55 -17.17
CA VAL A 221 15.36 0.45 -18.44
C VAL A 221 14.54 1.72 -18.65
N ARG A 222 14.55 2.26 -19.88
CA ARG A 222 13.77 3.45 -20.23
C ARG A 222 12.27 3.18 -20.07
N ARG A 223 11.54 4.16 -19.53
CA ARG A 223 10.08 4.18 -19.53
C ARG A 223 9.50 4.49 -20.92
N GLY A 224 8.21 4.21 -21.06
CA GLY A 224 7.42 4.52 -22.24
C GLY A 224 7.30 3.35 -23.23
N GLY A 225 6.68 3.64 -24.37
CA GLY A 225 6.42 2.68 -25.43
C GLY A 225 7.63 2.35 -26.30
N GLN A 226 7.35 1.60 -27.36
CA GLN A 226 8.36 1.12 -28.31
C GLN A 226 8.98 2.29 -29.08
N ARG A 227 10.32 2.31 -29.22
CA ARG A 227 11.01 3.18 -30.18
C ARG A 227 10.94 2.55 -31.56
N LYS A 228 9.81 2.70 -32.24
CA LYS A 228 9.65 2.23 -33.62
C LYS A 228 10.35 3.19 -34.57
N ARG A 229 11.08 2.66 -35.55
CA ARG A 229 11.73 3.43 -36.61
C ARG A 229 10.71 4.16 -37.49
N ALA A 230 11.11 5.28 -38.08
CA ALA A 230 10.31 6.00 -39.05
C ALA A 230 9.95 5.09 -40.24
N ILE A 231 8.75 5.26 -40.79
CA ILE A 231 8.27 4.49 -41.94
C ILE A 231 8.77 5.19 -43.20
N ILE A 232 9.64 4.51 -43.96
CA ILE A 232 10.30 5.08 -45.14
C ILE A 232 9.49 4.79 -46.43
N ALA A 233 8.85 3.62 -46.53
CA ALA A 233 8.13 3.18 -47.73
C ALA A 233 6.61 3.23 -47.56
N GLY A 234 5.89 3.17 -48.67
CA GLY A 234 4.43 3.08 -48.70
C GLY A 234 3.89 1.93 -47.83
N ARG A 235 2.90 2.23 -47.00
CA ARG A 235 2.22 1.26 -46.11
C ARG A 235 0.72 1.55 -46.07
N ARG A 236 -0.08 0.50 -45.91
CA ARG A 236 -1.54 0.62 -45.68
C ARG A 236 -1.79 1.47 -44.42
N PRO A 237 -2.87 2.28 -44.37
CA PRO A 237 -3.15 3.18 -43.25
C PRO A 237 -3.07 2.52 -41.87
N LYS A 238 -3.58 1.27 -41.73
CA LYS A 238 -3.51 0.51 -40.48
C LYS A 238 -2.10 0.24 -39.94
N HIS A 239 -1.07 0.28 -40.79
CA HIS A 239 0.33 0.04 -40.40
C HIS A 239 1.16 1.33 -40.27
N LYS A 240 0.53 2.50 -40.46
CA LYS A 240 1.20 3.81 -40.34
C LYS A 240 1.36 4.29 -38.88
N GLY A 241 0.77 3.62 -37.90
CA GLY A 241 0.95 3.98 -36.49
C GLY A 241 2.41 3.88 -36.01
N ILE A 242 2.84 4.86 -35.20
CA ILE A 242 4.18 4.90 -34.60
C ILE A 242 4.09 5.19 -33.09
N LEU A 243 3.51 6.32 -32.69
CA LEU A 243 3.60 6.84 -31.31
C LEU A 243 2.95 5.96 -30.23
N ARG A 244 1.77 5.40 -30.51
CA ARG A 244 0.99 4.61 -29.55
C ARG A 244 1.35 3.12 -29.52
N MET A 245 2.43 2.71 -30.18
CA MET A 245 2.85 1.31 -30.19
C MET A 245 3.62 0.95 -28.92
N THR A 246 3.10 -0.06 -28.21
CA THR A 246 3.75 -0.66 -27.05
C THR A 246 4.57 -1.87 -27.49
N LEU A 247 5.62 -2.17 -26.73
CA LEU A 247 6.38 -3.40 -26.96
C LEU A 247 5.60 -4.60 -26.44
N ALA A 248 5.69 -5.73 -27.13
CA ALA A 248 5.09 -7.00 -26.67
C ALA A 248 5.78 -7.55 -25.41
N LYS A 249 7.07 -7.28 -25.24
CA LYS A 249 7.83 -7.68 -24.04
C LYS A 249 7.65 -6.65 -22.92
N SER A 250 7.56 -7.13 -21.68
CA SER A 250 7.57 -6.27 -20.50
C SER A 250 8.96 -5.63 -20.29
N LEU A 251 8.99 -4.45 -19.66
CA LEU A 251 10.26 -3.77 -19.33
C LEU A 251 11.13 -4.62 -18.39
N GLN A 252 10.51 -5.41 -17.51
CA GLN A 252 11.20 -6.36 -16.64
C GLN A 252 11.95 -7.42 -17.45
N ARG A 253 11.29 -8.02 -18.46
CA ARG A 253 11.93 -9.02 -19.33
C ARG A 253 13.07 -8.43 -20.16
N ILE A 254 12.95 -7.18 -20.60
CA ILE A 254 14.05 -6.46 -21.26
C ILE A 254 15.23 -6.27 -20.30
N ALA A 255 14.97 -6.02 -19.01
CA ALA A 255 16.02 -5.90 -18.00
C ALA A 255 16.77 -7.22 -17.79
N GLU A 256 16.03 -8.33 -17.71
CA GLU A 256 16.58 -9.68 -17.61
C GLU A 256 17.45 -10.03 -18.83
N GLU A 257 16.95 -9.77 -20.05
CA GLU A 257 17.71 -9.99 -21.29
C GLU A 257 19.00 -9.16 -21.35
N ARG A 258 18.98 -7.92 -20.83
CA ARG A 258 20.19 -7.08 -20.73
C ARG A 258 21.19 -7.63 -19.73
N ALA A 259 20.73 -8.14 -18.58
CA ALA A 259 21.59 -8.75 -17.57
C ALA A 259 22.23 -10.03 -18.12
N ALA A 260 21.43 -10.93 -18.72
CA ALA A 260 21.93 -12.17 -19.33
C ALA A 260 22.94 -11.90 -20.45
N LYS A 261 22.71 -10.86 -21.27
CA LYS A 261 23.69 -10.47 -22.29
C LYS A 261 25.00 -9.94 -21.70
N HIS A 262 24.94 -9.27 -20.55
CA HIS A 262 26.13 -8.73 -19.88
C HIS A 262 26.92 -9.80 -19.14
N TYR A 263 26.25 -10.83 -18.62
CA TYR A 263 26.84 -11.97 -17.91
C TYR A 263 26.51 -13.28 -18.62
N PRO A 264 27.19 -13.62 -19.73
CA PRO A 264 26.85 -14.78 -20.56
C PRO A 264 27.13 -16.13 -19.89
N ASN A 265 27.98 -16.17 -18.86
CA ASN A 265 28.29 -17.35 -18.06
C ASN A 265 27.26 -17.61 -16.94
N LEU A 266 26.36 -16.66 -16.67
CA LEU A 266 25.39 -16.74 -15.60
C LEU A 266 23.97 -16.90 -16.16
N GLU A 267 23.12 -17.57 -15.39
CA GLU A 267 21.70 -17.74 -15.72
C GLU A 267 20.82 -16.83 -14.87
N VAL A 268 19.73 -16.33 -15.47
CA VAL A 268 18.75 -15.50 -14.77
C VAL A 268 17.81 -16.38 -13.97
N LEU A 269 17.82 -16.23 -12.65
CA LEU A 269 16.87 -16.92 -11.77
C LEU A 269 15.54 -16.18 -11.70
N ASN A 270 15.57 -14.89 -11.35
CA ASN A 270 14.37 -14.06 -11.24
C ASN A 270 14.73 -12.57 -11.19
N SER A 271 13.71 -11.72 -11.20
CA SER A 271 13.90 -10.28 -11.02
C SER A 271 12.74 -9.62 -10.28
N TYR A 272 12.98 -8.43 -9.75
CA TYR A 272 11.95 -7.63 -9.10
C TYR A 272 12.15 -6.14 -9.29
N TRP A 273 11.06 -5.40 -9.17
CA TRP A 273 11.06 -3.93 -9.24
C TRP A 273 11.53 -3.31 -7.92
N VAL A 274 12.34 -2.25 -8.03
CA VAL A 274 12.92 -1.56 -6.88
C VAL A 274 12.58 -0.07 -6.87
N GLY A 275 12.52 0.56 -8.04
CA GLY A 275 12.23 1.99 -8.11
C GLY A 275 11.93 2.44 -9.53
N GLU A 276 11.33 3.62 -9.64
CA GLU A 276 11.16 4.30 -10.91
C GLU A 276 11.39 5.79 -10.77
N ASP A 277 11.87 6.36 -11.86
CA ASP A 277 12.03 7.79 -12.08
C ASP A 277 11.15 8.19 -13.28
N GLY A 278 10.98 9.48 -13.57
CA GLY A 278 10.19 9.93 -14.73
C GLY A 278 10.63 9.32 -16.07
N LYS A 279 11.94 9.05 -16.23
CA LYS A 279 12.52 8.54 -17.49
C LYS A 279 12.86 7.05 -17.47
N GLN A 280 13.10 6.45 -16.31
CA GLN A 280 13.67 5.10 -16.18
C GLN A 280 12.96 4.27 -15.10
N LYS A 281 12.97 2.95 -15.24
CA LYS A 281 12.61 1.98 -14.19
C LYS A 281 13.84 1.16 -13.84
N PHE A 282 13.97 0.81 -12.57
CA PHE A 282 15.07 0.02 -12.04
C PHE A 282 14.55 -1.33 -11.58
N PHE A 283 15.22 -2.39 -12.05
CA PHE A 283 14.95 -3.76 -11.66
C PHE A 283 16.22 -4.37 -11.08
N GLU A 284 16.06 -5.17 -10.03
CA GLU A 284 17.14 -6.01 -9.51
C GLU A 284 16.91 -7.44 -10.02
N ILE A 285 17.95 -8.00 -10.63
CA ILE A 285 17.96 -9.33 -11.24
C ILE A 285 18.90 -10.21 -10.44
N ILE A 286 18.40 -11.39 -10.07
CA ILE A 286 19.15 -12.45 -9.42
C ILE A 286 19.73 -13.32 -10.52
N LEU A 287 21.05 -13.34 -10.63
CA LEU A 287 21.80 -14.22 -11.50
C LEU A 287 22.42 -15.34 -10.66
N VAL A 288 22.57 -16.51 -11.27
CA VAL A 288 23.18 -17.69 -10.65
C VAL A 288 24.23 -18.26 -11.60
N ASP A 289 25.38 -18.63 -11.06
CA ASP A 289 26.42 -19.36 -11.77
C ASP A 289 26.12 -20.88 -11.71
N PRO A 290 25.75 -21.52 -12.81
CA PRO A 290 25.45 -22.94 -12.81
C PRO A 290 26.70 -23.83 -12.64
N SER A 291 27.90 -23.28 -12.88
CA SER A 291 29.17 -24.01 -12.78
C SER A 291 29.76 -24.00 -11.37
N HIS A 292 29.23 -23.18 -10.47
CA HIS A 292 29.77 -23.02 -9.12
C HIS A 292 29.46 -24.25 -8.23
N PRO A 293 30.45 -24.79 -7.48
CA PRO A 293 30.27 -26.03 -6.70
C PRO A 293 29.15 -25.93 -5.64
N GLU A 294 29.03 -24.79 -4.96
CA GLU A 294 27.94 -24.57 -3.98
C GLU A 294 26.53 -24.50 -4.60
N ILE A 295 26.42 -24.23 -5.90
CA ILE A 295 25.14 -24.25 -6.63
C ILE A 295 24.82 -25.67 -7.03
N LEU A 296 25.81 -26.41 -7.53
CA LEU A 296 25.67 -27.82 -7.91
C LEU A 296 25.31 -28.71 -6.71
N ALA A 297 25.90 -28.44 -5.54
CA ALA A 297 25.64 -29.18 -4.31
C ALA A 297 24.26 -28.90 -3.69
N ASP A 298 23.60 -27.78 -4.01
CA ASP A 298 22.35 -27.38 -3.37
C ASP A 298 21.12 -27.96 -4.08
N PRO A 299 20.34 -28.84 -3.41
CA PRO A 299 19.19 -29.49 -4.00
C PRO A 299 18.04 -28.54 -4.36
N GLN A 300 18.00 -27.31 -3.83
CA GLN A 300 16.95 -26.32 -4.13
C GLN A 300 17.16 -25.61 -5.48
N ILE A 301 18.40 -25.51 -5.96
CA ILE A 301 18.77 -24.69 -7.13
C ILE A 301 19.52 -25.47 -8.21
N ASN A 302 20.12 -26.62 -7.90
CA ASN A 302 20.93 -27.41 -8.84
C ASN A 302 20.25 -27.70 -10.19
N TRP A 303 18.92 -27.69 -10.25
CA TRP A 303 18.13 -27.78 -11.47
C TRP A 303 18.50 -26.74 -12.53
N ILE A 304 19.11 -25.60 -12.13
CA ILE A 304 19.53 -24.53 -13.05
C ILE A 304 20.74 -24.94 -13.90
N ALA A 305 21.55 -25.90 -13.44
CA ALA A 305 22.72 -26.42 -14.15
C ALA A 305 22.37 -27.49 -15.19
N ALA A 306 21.11 -27.93 -15.26
CA ALA A 306 20.68 -28.91 -16.24
C ALA A 306 20.83 -28.38 -17.69
N PRO A 307 21.40 -29.16 -18.62
CA PRO A 307 21.74 -28.71 -19.97
C PRO A 307 20.54 -28.29 -20.84
N THR A 308 19.31 -28.67 -20.43
CA THR A 308 18.06 -28.30 -21.10
C THR A 308 17.76 -26.79 -21.12
N ARG A 309 18.51 -25.97 -20.36
CA ARG A 309 18.28 -24.52 -20.22
C ARG A 309 19.27 -23.60 -20.94
N ARG A 310 20.23 -24.11 -21.72
CA ARG A 310 21.19 -23.26 -22.49
C ARG A 310 20.54 -22.30 -23.49
N ALA A 311 19.22 -22.37 -23.71
CA ALA A 311 18.46 -21.29 -24.35
C ALA A 311 18.00 -20.30 -23.26
N GLY A 312 18.69 -19.17 -23.16
CA GLY A 312 18.48 -18.14 -22.14
C GLY A 312 17.07 -17.50 -22.08
N PRO A 313 16.91 -16.24 -21.61
CA PRO A 313 15.60 -15.63 -21.30
C PRO A 313 14.62 -15.45 -22.49
N THR A 314 14.97 -15.98 -23.68
CA THR A 314 14.14 -16.10 -24.87
C THR A 314 12.93 -17.03 -24.70
N ALA A 315 12.95 -18.00 -23.78
CA ALA A 315 11.77 -18.81 -23.49
C ALA A 315 10.77 -18.03 -22.62
N GLY A 316 9.63 -17.65 -23.21
CA GLY A 316 8.54 -16.93 -22.53
C GLY A 316 7.75 -17.75 -21.52
N SER A 317 8.33 -18.81 -20.96
CA SER A 317 7.69 -19.59 -19.91
C SER A 317 8.12 -19.06 -18.55
N ARG A 318 7.19 -18.41 -17.84
CA ARG A 318 7.19 -18.42 -16.37
C ARG A 318 7.00 -19.87 -15.92
N ALA A 319 8.04 -20.70 -16.03
CA ALA A 319 8.15 -21.89 -15.22
C ALA A 319 8.48 -21.40 -13.80
N ARG A 320 7.43 -21.00 -13.07
CA ARG A 320 7.51 -20.76 -11.63
C ARG A 320 8.14 -22.00 -11.03
N ALA A 321 9.16 -21.83 -10.19
CA ALA A 321 9.41 -22.79 -9.14
C ALA A 321 8.08 -22.97 -8.40
N THR A 322 7.47 -24.14 -8.54
CA THR A 322 6.37 -24.59 -7.70
C THR A 322 6.83 -24.40 -6.26
N PRO A 323 6.02 -23.81 -5.36
CA PRO A 323 6.33 -23.88 -3.95
C PRO A 323 6.37 -25.37 -3.59
N VAL A 324 7.43 -25.74 -2.88
CA VAL A 324 7.66 -27.04 -2.25
C VAL A 324 6.32 -27.62 -1.82
N ALA A 325 5.95 -28.74 -2.44
CA ALA A 325 4.85 -29.55 -1.96
C ALA A 325 5.16 -29.93 -0.52
N ALA A 326 4.26 -29.57 0.39
CA ALA A 326 4.27 -30.09 1.74
C ALA A 326 4.32 -31.62 1.64
N SER A 327 5.43 -32.21 2.08
CA SER A 327 5.51 -33.63 2.38
C SER A 327 4.58 -33.89 3.55
N ALA A 328 3.30 -34.14 3.25
CA ALA A 328 2.42 -34.85 4.15
C ALA A 328 3.00 -36.26 4.30
N GLY A 329 3.49 -36.55 5.50
CA GLY A 329 4.09 -37.82 5.84
C GLY A 329 3.12 -38.97 5.61
N ARG A 330 3.65 -40.04 5.01
CA ARG A 330 3.19 -41.39 5.32
C ARG A 330 3.89 -41.81 6.60
N VAL A 331 3.15 -41.91 7.70
CA VAL A 331 3.16 -43.03 8.65
C VAL A 331 1.73 -43.16 9.16
#